data_AF-A0A914XYR4-F1
#
_entry.id   AF-A0A914XYR4-F1
#
_cell.length_a   1.000
_cell.length_b   1.000
_cell.length_c   1.000
_cell.angle_alpha   90.00
_cell.angle_beta   90.00
_cell.angle_gamma   90.00
#
_symmetry.space_group_name_H-M   'P 1'
#
loop_
_entity.id
_entity.type
_entity.pdbx_description
1 polymer ?
#
loop_
_entity_poly.entity_id
_entity_poly.type
_entity_poly.pdbx_seq_one_letter_code
_entity_poly.pdbx_strand_id
1 'polypeptide(L)'
;MLGDFHFTCGVNEFAQAHANHGGSTFYYHFTHLSSQQTWPHWMGVLHGYEINFIFGEPYNTEKYKYSKEEQELSKRFMRYWANFARTGDPNKNPDGSYTSDTWPPYTAQTQEYMNLTVESDYKYGSKRIGAALRRKQCAFWKHIVPNLLSVSADVGESFVRWRQQMDRWENDIVDWQYHFEQYKKYQAYRHLETSSYEQCALP
;
A
#
# COMPACT_ATOMS: atom_id res chain seq x y z
N MET A 1 3.77 8.18 -3.20
CA MET A 1 2.55 7.44 -3.53
C MET A 1 2.86 6.25 -4.43
N LEU A 2 3.19 6.47 -5.70
CA LEU A 2 3.43 5.40 -6.69
C LEU A 2 4.54 4.43 -6.26
N GLY A 3 5.69 4.95 -5.81
CA GLY A 3 6.80 4.13 -5.32
C GLY A 3 6.44 3.26 -4.12
N ASP A 4 5.58 3.74 -3.23
CA ASP A 4 5.12 2.98 -2.07
C ASP A 4 4.25 1.81 -2.50
N PHE A 5 3.24 2.09 -3.33
CA PHE A 5 2.25 1.12 -3.77
C PHE A 5 2.87 0.02 -4.65
N HIS A 6 3.71 0.38 -5.62
CA HIS A 6 4.25 -0.57 -6.60
C HIS A 6 5.56 -1.26 -6.17
N PHE A 7 6.36 -0.65 -5.30
CA PHE A 7 7.69 -1.17 -4.96
C PHE A 7 7.86 -1.35 -3.47
N THR A 8 8.04 -0.25 -2.72
CA THR A 8 8.52 -0.29 -1.33
C THR A 8 7.66 -1.17 -0.44
N CYS A 9 6.34 -1.05 -0.50
CA CYS A 9 5.46 -1.78 0.40
C CYS A 9 5.32 -3.26 0.05
N GLY A 10 5.47 -3.62 -1.23
CA GLY A 10 5.57 -5.02 -1.64
C GLY A 10 6.87 -5.67 -1.16
N VAL A 11 7.99 -4.95 -1.29
CA VAL A 11 9.31 -5.42 -0.81
C VAL A 11 9.31 -5.57 0.72
N ASN A 12 8.73 -4.61 1.46
CA ASN A 12 8.58 -4.71 2.92
C ASN A 12 7.79 -5.97 3.33
N GLU A 13 6.67 -6.24 2.66
CA GLU A 13 5.82 -7.40 2.94
C GLU A 13 6.56 -8.71 2.67
N PHE A 14 7.28 -8.78 1.55
CA PHE A 14 8.09 -9.94 1.21
C PHE A 14 9.22 -10.17 2.22
N ALA A 15 9.96 -9.13 2.60
CA ALA A 15 11.03 -9.22 3.59
C ALA A 15 10.49 -9.67 4.96
N GLN A 16 9.35 -9.12 5.39
CA GLN A 16 8.68 -9.54 6.62
C GLN A 16 8.24 -11.00 6.56
N ALA A 17 7.64 -11.43 5.45
CA ALA A 17 7.22 -12.81 5.26
C ALA A 17 8.43 -13.76 5.29
N HIS A 18 9.50 -13.45 4.56
CA HIS A 18 10.70 -14.27 4.53
C HIS A 18 11.34 -14.40 5.93
N ALA A 19 11.47 -13.29 6.67
CA ALA A 19 11.99 -13.30 8.04
C ALA A 19 11.09 -14.09 9.01
N ASN A 20 9.76 -13.97 8.90
CA ASN A 20 8.81 -14.72 9.73
C ASN A 20 8.91 -16.25 9.52
N HIS A 21 9.35 -16.69 8.34
CA HIS A 21 9.54 -18.11 8.02
C HIS A 21 10.97 -18.60 8.26
N GLY A 22 11.77 -17.85 9.02
CA GLY A 22 13.15 -18.25 9.39
C GLY A 22 14.20 -17.97 8.34
N GLY A 23 13.87 -17.21 7.28
CA GLY A 23 14.81 -16.83 6.24
C GLY A 23 15.83 -15.79 6.73
N SER A 24 17.11 -16.02 6.42
CA SER A 24 18.17 -15.01 6.61
C SER A 24 17.91 -13.84 5.67
N THR A 25 17.48 -12.71 6.23
CA THR A 25 16.98 -11.57 5.44
C THR A 25 17.88 -10.36 5.67
N PHE A 26 18.26 -9.67 4.59
CA PHE A 26 18.98 -8.41 4.64
C PHE A 26 18.25 -7.39 3.79
N TYR A 27 18.00 -6.21 4.36
CA TYR A 27 17.22 -5.15 3.73
C TYR A 27 18.09 -3.90 3.56
N TYR A 28 18.02 -3.24 2.40
CA TYR A 28 18.66 -1.94 2.20
C TYR A 28 17.70 -0.86 1.70
N HIS A 29 18.11 0.38 1.91
CA HIS A 29 17.51 1.56 1.31
C HIS A 29 18.64 2.35 0.63
N PHE A 30 18.56 2.57 -0.68
CA PHE A 30 19.55 3.35 -1.41
C PHE A 30 19.10 4.80 -1.47
N THR A 31 19.93 5.72 -0.97
CA THR A 31 19.57 7.15 -0.88
C THR A 31 20.59 8.10 -1.49
N HIS A 32 21.57 7.58 -2.25
CA HIS A 32 22.57 8.41 -2.90
C HIS A 32 22.07 8.95 -4.25
N LEU A 33 22.16 10.27 -4.45
CA LEU A 33 21.94 10.89 -5.76
C LEU A 33 23.26 10.92 -6.53
N SER A 34 23.34 10.10 -7.59
CA SER A 34 24.55 9.99 -8.42
C SER A 34 24.95 11.34 -9.05
N SER A 35 26.25 11.64 -9.02
CA SER A 35 26.84 12.80 -9.73
C SER A 35 26.70 12.69 -11.25
N GLN A 36 26.50 11.49 -11.77
CA GLN A 36 26.29 11.20 -13.19
C GLN A 36 24.81 11.10 -13.57
N GLN A 37 23.88 11.34 -12.63
CA GLN A 37 22.46 11.35 -12.95
C GLN A 37 22.12 12.57 -13.81
N THR A 38 21.55 12.32 -14.99
CA THR A 38 21.17 13.37 -15.96
C THR A 38 19.75 13.91 -15.75
N TRP A 39 18.97 13.28 -14.88
CA TRP A 39 17.61 13.71 -14.56
C TRP A 39 17.61 14.95 -13.64
N PRO A 40 16.58 15.80 -13.73
CA PRO A 40 16.43 16.96 -12.85
C PRO A 40 16.52 16.60 -11.36
N HIS A 41 17.20 17.45 -10.57
CA HIS A 41 17.44 17.22 -9.14
C HIS A 41 16.17 16.95 -8.31
N TRP A 42 15.02 17.54 -8.68
CA TRP A 42 13.75 17.35 -7.95
C TRP A 42 13.25 15.90 -7.98
N MET A 43 13.71 15.09 -8.94
CA MET A 43 13.35 13.68 -9.05
C MET A 43 14.03 12.82 -7.98
N GLY A 44 15.09 13.32 -7.34
CA GLY A 44 15.82 12.61 -6.31
C GLY A 44 16.43 11.29 -6.83
N VAL A 45 16.46 10.28 -5.97
CA VAL A 45 17.03 8.96 -6.28
C VAL A 45 16.00 8.11 -7.01
N LEU A 46 16.29 7.82 -8.28
CA LEU A 46 15.38 7.12 -9.18
C LEU A 46 15.53 5.60 -9.10
N HIS A 47 14.48 4.90 -9.51
CA HIS A 47 14.46 3.46 -9.60
C HIS A 47 15.55 2.94 -10.56
N GLY A 48 16.32 1.95 -10.11
CA GLY A 48 17.36 1.29 -10.91
C GLY A 48 18.71 2.01 -10.95
N TYR A 49 18.85 3.19 -10.32
CA TYR A 49 20.13 3.92 -10.33
C TYR A 49 21.20 3.28 -9.44
N GLU A 50 20.81 2.42 -8.50
CA GLU A 50 21.73 1.61 -7.72
C GLU A 50 22.47 0.55 -8.57
N ILE A 51 21.89 0.15 -9.72
CA ILE A 51 22.45 -0.87 -10.61
C ILE A 51 23.86 -0.46 -11.06
N ASN A 52 24.07 0.81 -11.38
CA ASN A 52 25.39 1.32 -11.80
C ASN A 52 26.47 1.07 -10.73
N PHE A 53 26.11 1.24 -9.45
CA PHE A 53 27.02 1.01 -8.33
C PHE A 53 27.26 -0.47 -8.08
N ILE A 54 26.24 -1.31 -8.24
CA ILE A 54 26.34 -2.77 -8.12
C ILE A 54 27.28 -3.37 -9.18
N PHE A 55 27.22 -2.87 -10.42
CA PHE A 55 28.03 -3.40 -11.52
C PHE A 55 29.38 -2.68 -11.72
N GLY A 56 29.74 -1.76 -10.83
CA GLY A 56 31.05 -1.13 -10.86
C GLY A 56 31.23 -0.04 -11.91
N GLU A 57 30.15 0.55 -12.43
CA GLU A 57 30.24 1.67 -13.39
C GLU A 57 31.12 2.84 -12.88
N PRO A 58 31.11 3.18 -11.57
CA PRO A 58 32.01 4.21 -11.03
C PRO A 58 33.52 3.98 -11.26
N TYR A 59 33.94 2.75 -11.56
CA TYR A 59 35.33 2.43 -11.88
C TYR A 59 35.68 2.64 -13.37
N ASN A 60 34.69 2.87 -14.23
CA ASN A 60 34.92 3.23 -15.63
C ASN A 60 35.22 4.74 -15.74
N THR A 61 36.43 5.13 -15.35
CA THR A 61 36.87 6.53 -15.33
C THR A 61 37.14 7.11 -16.72
N GLU A 62 37.23 6.26 -17.75
CA GLU A 62 37.37 6.71 -19.14
C GLU A 62 36.07 7.29 -19.68
N LYS A 63 34.92 6.69 -19.31
CA LYS A 63 33.60 7.08 -19.80
C LYS A 63 32.85 8.01 -18.86
N TYR A 64 33.02 7.85 -17.55
CA TYR A 64 32.21 8.55 -16.55
C TYR A 64 33.06 9.25 -15.49
N LYS A 65 32.52 10.34 -14.93
CA LYS A 65 33.22 11.19 -13.95
C LYS A 65 32.63 11.07 -12.55
N TYR A 66 32.53 9.84 -12.06
CA TYR A 66 32.12 9.58 -10.67
C TYR A 66 33.15 10.10 -9.66
N SER A 67 32.66 10.55 -8.51
CA SER A 67 33.51 10.98 -7.39
C SER A 67 34.21 9.79 -6.72
N LYS A 68 35.25 10.08 -5.92
CA LYS A 68 35.93 9.04 -5.13
C LYS A 68 35.00 8.39 -4.09
N GLU A 69 34.09 9.17 -3.49
CA GLU A 69 33.12 8.62 -2.54
C GLU A 69 32.13 7.66 -3.23
N GLU A 70 31.78 7.93 -4.49
CA GLU A 70 30.93 7.05 -5.31
C GLU A 70 31.64 5.76 -5.71
N GLN A 71 32.95 5.81 -5.98
CA GLN A 71 33.75 4.60 -6.18
C GLN A 71 33.77 3.75 -4.91
N GLU A 72 33.97 4.35 -3.73
CA GLU A 72 33.90 3.61 -2.46
C GLU A 72 32.49 3.09 -2.14
N LEU A 73 31.43 3.82 -2.51
CA LEU A 73 30.06 3.31 -2.42
C LEU A 73 29.86 2.09 -3.32
N SER A 74 30.32 2.14 -4.58
CA SER A 74 30.27 1.01 -5.51
C SER A 74 31.06 -0.19 -4.99
N LYS A 75 32.26 0.04 -4.44
CA LYS A 75 33.06 -1.00 -3.77
C LYS A 75 32.28 -1.68 -2.65
N ARG A 76 31.57 -0.91 -1.83
CA ARG A 76 30.75 -1.44 -0.74
C ARG A 76 29.59 -2.28 -1.27
N PHE A 77 28.87 -1.82 -2.29
CA PHE A 77 27.82 -2.60 -2.96
C PHE A 77 28.35 -3.93 -3.49
N MET A 78 29.40 -3.88 -4.32
CA MET A 78 30.02 -5.08 -4.89
C MET A 78 30.48 -6.06 -3.82
N ARG A 79 31.10 -5.57 -2.73
CA ARG A 79 31.52 -6.40 -1.60
C ARG A 79 30.33 -7.08 -0.94
N TYR A 80 29.29 -6.33 -0.55
CA TYR A 80 28.12 -6.92 0.11
C TYR A 80 27.42 -7.97 -0.76
N TRP A 81 27.24 -7.70 -2.05
CA TRP A 81 26.63 -8.64 -2.98
C TRP A 81 27.47 -9.87 -3.26
N ALA A 82 28.79 -9.72 -3.46
CA ALA A 82 29.68 -10.87 -3.62
C ALA A 82 29.74 -11.73 -2.35
N ASN A 83 29.78 -11.10 -1.17
CA ASN A 83 29.80 -11.79 0.12
C ASN A 83 28.49 -12.56 0.35
N PHE A 84 27.34 -11.92 0.12
CA PHE A 84 26.04 -12.55 0.26
C PHE A 84 25.87 -13.73 -0.70
N ALA A 85 26.24 -13.55 -1.98
CA ALA A 85 26.17 -14.63 -2.97
C ALA A 85 27.04 -15.84 -2.59
N ARG A 86 28.17 -15.62 -1.92
CA ARG A 86 29.10 -16.68 -1.53
C ARG A 86 28.75 -17.36 -0.20
N THR A 87 28.25 -16.60 0.77
CA THR A 87 28.16 -17.06 2.17
C THR A 87 26.77 -16.99 2.77
N GLY A 88 25.83 -16.31 2.12
CA GLY A 88 24.51 -15.98 2.69
C GLY A 88 24.54 -14.82 3.70
N ASP A 89 25.69 -14.20 3.96
CA ASP A 89 25.87 -13.03 4.84
C ASP A 89 26.65 -11.94 4.09
N PRO A 90 26.09 -10.73 3.87
CA PRO A 90 26.80 -9.65 3.19
C PRO A 90 28.05 -9.19 3.96
N ASN A 91 28.11 -9.42 5.28
CA ASN A 91 29.20 -8.94 6.12
C ASN A 91 30.43 -9.84 6.09
N LYS A 92 30.28 -11.10 5.68
CA LYS A 92 31.35 -12.10 5.78
C LYS A 92 32.22 -12.09 4.52
N ASN A 93 33.47 -11.64 4.67
CA ASN A 93 34.45 -11.63 3.60
C ASN A 93 34.98 -13.04 3.30
N PRO A 94 35.58 -13.26 2.11
CA PRO A 94 36.14 -14.56 1.71
C PRO A 94 37.25 -15.10 2.61
N ASP A 95 38.01 -14.21 3.25
CA ASP A 95 39.09 -14.54 4.19
C ASP A 95 38.58 -14.85 5.61
N GLY A 96 37.25 -14.82 5.82
CA GLY A 96 36.62 -15.02 7.12
C GLY A 96 36.56 -13.77 7.99
N SER A 97 37.13 -12.64 7.54
CA SER A 97 36.97 -11.35 8.21
C SER A 97 35.57 -10.78 8.00
N TYR A 98 35.21 -9.76 8.78
CA TYR A 98 33.93 -9.06 8.66
C TYR A 98 34.11 -7.65 8.09
N THR A 99 33.08 -7.14 7.41
CA THR A 99 33.05 -5.75 6.96
C THR A 99 33.08 -4.78 8.14
N SER A 100 33.78 -3.66 7.99
CA SER A 100 33.84 -2.60 9.00
C SER A 100 32.47 -1.98 9.29
N ASP A 101 31.68 -1.79 8.24
CA ASP A 101 30.28 -1.37 8.33
C ASP A 101 29.42 -2.63 8.42
N THR A 102 28.76 -2.85 9.55
CA THR A 102 27.90 -4.02 9.75
C THR A 102 26.50 -3.77 9.20
N TRP A 103 26.08 -4.60 8.26
CA TRP A 103 24.71 -4.71 7.77
C TRP A 103 23.90 -5.63 8.69
N PRO A 104 22.97 -5.07 9.49
CA PRO A 104 22.19 -5.86 10.43
C PRO A 104 21.23 -6.78 9.68
N PRO A 105 21.00 -8.01 10.20
CA PRO A 105 19.95 -8.87 9.67
C PRO A 105 18.58 -8.20 9.90
N TYR A 106 17.73 -8.27 8.89
CA TYR A 106 16.33 -7.88 9.00
C TYR A 106 15.59 -8.96 9.79
N THR A 107 15.01 -8.58 10.92
CA THR A 107 14.16 -9.46 11.73
C THR A 107 12.72 -8.98 11.71
N ALA A 108 11.79 -9.89 12.02
CA ALA A 108 10.38 -9.57 12.12
C ALA A 108 10.07 -8.49 13.18
N GLN A 109 10.93 -8.36 14.19
CA GLN A 109 10.78 -7.44 15.31
C GLN A 109 11.47 -6.10 15.04
N THR A 110 12.74 -6.11 14.61
CA THR A 110 13.54 -4.89 14.45
C THR A 110 13.30 -4.22 13.09
N GLN A 111 13.01 -5.00 12.05
CA GLN A 111 12.82 -4.52 10.68
C GLN A 111 13.95 -3.56 10.23
N GLU A 112 15.18 -3.85 10.65
CA GLU A 112 16.33 -3.00 10.40
C GLU A 112 16.79 -3.10 8.95
N TYR A 113 17.28 -1.98 8.43
CA TYR A 113 17.85 -1.91 7.10
C TYR A 113 19.13 -1.08 7.09
N MET A 114 20.02 -1.45 6.16
CA MET A 114 21.20 -0.65 5.84
C MET A 114 20.82 0.46 4.87
N ASN A 115 21.03 1.71 5.26
CA ASN A 115 20.96 2.83 4.33
C ASN A 115 22.28 2.92 3.57
N LEU A 116 22.24 2.76 2.25
CA LEU A 116 23.42 2.77 1.39
C LEU A 116 23.53 4.13 0.70
N THR A 117 24.48 4.94 1.18
CA THR A 117 24.86 6.22 0.58
C THR A 117 26.34 6.53 0.80
N VAL A 118 26.85 7.62 0.21
CA VAL A 118 28.22 8.10 0.38
C VAL A 118 28.53 8.52 1.81
N GLU A 119 29.81 8.54 2.17
CA GLU A 119 30.22 8.79 3.57
C GLU A 119 29.90 10.21 4.05
N SER A 120 29.96 11.18 3.14
CA SER A 120 29.59 12.57 3.42
C SER A 120 28.13 12.69 3.88
N ASP A 121 27.20 11.97 3.27
CA ASP A 121 25.79 12.01 3.66
C ASP A 121 25.55 11.55 5.10
N TYR A 122 26.31 10.57 5.60
CA TYR A 122 26.19 10.16 7.00
C TYR A 122 26.70 11.26 7.94
N LYS A 123 27.76 11.98 7.56
CA LYS A 123 28.26 13.13 8.33
C LYS A 123 27.25 14.28 8.38
N TYR A 124 26.43 14.42 7.34
CA TYR A 124 25.36 15.44 7.27
C TYR A 124 24.00 14.97 7.82
N GLY A 125 23.96 13.84 8.54
CA GLY A 125 22.80 13.42 9.32
C GLY A 125 22.04 12.22 8.76
N SER A 126 22.47 11.65 7.64
CA SER A 126 21.94 10.36 7.21
C SER A 126 22.30 9.28 8.22
N LYS A 127 21.33 8.46 8.62
CA LYS A 127 21.59 7.30 9.48
C LYS A 127 22.06 6.15 8.62
N ARG A 128 23.09 5.44 9.08
CA ARG A 128 23.59 4.21 8.43
C ARG A 128 22.61 3.06 8.60
N ILE A 129 22.01 2.92 9.78
CA ILE A 129 20.96 1.94 10.06
C ILE A 129 19.65 2.67 10.31
N GLY A 130 18.61 2.20 9.63
CA GLY A 130 17.22 2.59 9.89
C GLY A 130 16.38 1.38 10.26
N ALA A 131 15.14 1.62 10.65
CA ALA A 131 14.17 0.58 10.97
C ALA A 131 12.80 0.93 10.40
N ALA A 132 12.01 -0.11 10.08
CA ALA A 132 10.62 0.02 9.69
C ALA A 132 10.38 1.02 8.53
N LEU A 133 11.10 0.82 7.42
CA LEU A 133 11.10 1.72 6.26
C LEU A 133 9.67 2.04 5.80
N ARG A 134 9.29 3.32 5.90
CA ARG A 134 7.99 3.84 5.42
C ARG A 134 6.77 3.08 5.97
N ARG A 135 6.87 2.52 7.18
CA ARG A 135 5.83 1.69 7.81
C ARG A 135 4.45 2.34 7.83
N LYS A 136 4.37 3.65 8.11
CA LYS A 136 3.09 4.39 8.12
C LYS A 136 2.43 4.41 6.75
N GLN A 137 3.20 4.69 5.71
CA GLN A 137 2.72 4.74 4.33
C GLN A 137 2.35 3.34 3.83
N CYS A 138 3.11 2.31 4.21
CA CYS A 138 2.77 0.95 3.85
C CYS A 138 1.53 0.43 4.59
N ALA A 139 1.34 0.78 5.86
CA ALA A 139 0.10 0.49 6.57
C ALA A 139 -1.12 1.13 5.90
N PHE A 140 -0.96 2.36 5.38
CA PHE A 140 -2.01 3.01 4.60
C PHE A 140 -2.40 2.19 3.35
N TRP A 141 -1.42 1.80 2.52
CA TRP A 141 -1.70 1.05 1.28
C TRP A 141 -2.17 -0.38 1.52
N LYS A 142 -1.67 -1.05 2.56
CA LYS A 142 -1.91 -2.48 2.80
C LYS A 142 -3.07 -2.77 3.74
N HIS A 143 -3.46 -1.81 4.57
CA HIS A 143 -4.57 -2.00 5.53
C HIS A 143 -5.68 -0.98 5.34
N ILE A 144 -5.36 0.33 5.29
CA ILE A 144 -6.40 1.37 5.29
C ILE A 144 -7.16 1.38 3.96
N VAL A 145 -6.46 1.42 2.82
CA VAL A 145 -7.11 1.50 1.50
C VAL A 145 -7.99 0.28 1.21
N PRO A 146 -7.54 -0.98 1.38
CA PRO A 146 -8.39 -2.14 1.14
C PRO A 146 -9.62 -2.19 2.05
N ASN A 147 -9.46 -1.87 3.35
CA ASN A 147 -10.57 -1.83 4.29
C ASN A 147 -11.58 -0.74 3.93
N LEU A 148 -11.10 0.45 3.53
CA LEU A 148 -11.97 1.54 3.11
C LEU A 148 -12.75 1.18 1.85
N LEU A 149 -12.08 0.56 0.86
CA LEU A 149 -12.73 0.10 -0.37
C LEU A 149 -13.81 -0.94 -0.06
N SER A 150 -13.51 -1.92 0.79
CA SER A 150 -14.46 -2.94 1.25
C SER A 150 -15.71 -2.32 1.88
N VAL A 151 -15.55 -1.36 2.80
CA VAL A 151 -16.67 -0.71 3.47
C VAL A 151 -17.47 0.15 2.50
N SER A 152 -16.80 0.89 1.61
CA SER A 152 -17.48 1.75 0.63
C SER A 152 -18.28 0.96 -0.41
N ALA A 153 -17.82 -0.23 -0.79
CA ALA A 153 -18.52 -1.11 -1.70
C ALA A 153 -19.85 -1.62 -1.09
N ASP A 154 -19.82 -2.04 0.17
CA ASP A 154 -21.00 -2.50 0.92
C ASP A 154 -22.07 -1.40 1.06
N VAL A 155 -21.63 -0.16 1.34
CA VAL A 155 -22.54 1.00 1.37
C VAL A 155 -23.18 1.24 0.00
N GLY A 156 -22.41 1.12 -1.09
CA GLY A 156 -22.93 1.25 -2.45
C GLY A 156 -24.02 0.23 -2.77
N GLU A 157 -23.79 -1.04 -2.43
CA GLU A 157 -24.76 -2.11 -2.62
C GLU A 157 -26.03 -1.89 -1.78
N SER A 158 -25.86 -1.54 -0.51
CA SER A 158 -26.96 -1.23 0.41
C SER A 158 -27.82 -0.07 -0.09
N PHE A 159 -27.20 0.99 -0.60
CA PHE A 159 -27.90 2.15 -1.14
C PHE A 159 -28.65 1.83 -2.44
N VAL A 160 -28.06 1.05 -3.35
CA VAL A 160 -28.73 0.57 -4.57
C VAL A 160 -29.96 -0.26 -4.22
N ARG A 161 -29.82 -1.18 -3.26
CA ARG A 161 -30.94 -2.00 -2.77
C ARG A 161 -32.05 -1.15 -2.15
N TRP A 162 -31.70 -0.20 -1.28
CA TRP A 162 -32.66 0.72 -0.68
C TRP A 162 -33.41 1.53 -1.75
N ARG A 163 -32.69 2.08 -2.75
CA ARG A 163 -33.31 2.82 -3.85
C ARG A 163 -34.34 1.98 -4.59
N GLN A 164 -33.99 0.75 -4.96
CA GLN A 164 -34.93 -0.17 -5.61
C GLN A 164 -36.14 -0.52 -4.73
N GLN A 165 -35.96 -0.62 -3.42
CA GLN A 165 -37.06 -0.83 -2.48
C GLN A 165 -37.99 0.39 -2.40
N MET A 166 -37.43 1.60 -2.38
CA MET A 166 -38.21 2.83 -2.37
C MET A 166 -38.97 3.03 -3.69
N ASP A 167 -38.35 2.75 -4.84
CA ASP A 167 -39.02 2.81 -6.14
C ASP A 167 -40.20 1.82 -6.22
N ARG A 168 -40.04 0.60 -5.68
CA ARG A 168 -41.14 -0.36 -5.59
C ARG A 168 -42.24 0.14 -4.65
N TRP A 169 -41.87 0.61 -3.46
CA TRP A 169 -42.80 1.15 -2.49
C TRP A 169 -43.59 2.34 -3.05
N GLU A 170 -42.97 3.21 -3.86
CA GLU A 170 -43.63 4.34 -4.50
C GLU A 170 -44.72 3.89 -5.50
N ASN A 171 -44.50 2.77 -6.19
CA ASN A 171 -45.54 2.20 -7.03
C ASN A 171 -46.65 1.53 -6.20
N ASP A 172 -46.26 0.73 -5.20
CA ASP A 172 -47.19 0.02 -4.32
C ASP A 172 -48.08 0.98 -3.52
N ILE A 173 -47.56 2.14 -3.10
CA ILE A 173 -48.32 3.11 -2.30
C ILE A 173 -49.40 3.80 -3.14
N VAL A 174 -49.18 4.01 -4.44
CA VAL A 174 -50.19 4.56 -5.36
C VAL A 174 -51.32 3.55 -5.57
N ASP A 175 -50.98 2.29 -5.79
CA ASP A 175 -51.97 1.21 -5.91
C ASP A 175 -52.76 1.02 -4.61
N TRP A 176 -52.07 1.03 -3.46
CA TRP A 176 -52.69 0.97 -2.15
C TRP A 176 -53.64 2.15 -1.91
N GLN A 177 -53.23 3.38 -2.26
CA GLN A 177 -54.09 4.56 -2.14
C GLN A 177 -55.36 4.41 -2.98
N TYR A 178 -55.23 3.93 -4.22
CA TYR A 178 -56.38 3.65 -5.08
C TYR A 178 -57.33 2.65 -4.44
N HIS A 179 -56.82 1.49 -4.01
CA HIS A 179 -57.64 0.45 -3.38
C HIS A 179 -58.26 0.90 -2.05
N PHE A 180 -57.55 1.70 -1.26
CA PHE A 180 -58.05 2.26 -0.01
C PHE A 180 -59.21 3.24 -0.25
N GLU A 181 -59.13 4.08 -1.28
CA GLU A 181 -60.24 4.95 -1.68
C GLU A 181 -61.46 4.15 -2.15
N GLN A 182 -61.25 3.08 -2.93
CA GLN A 182 -62.34 2.18 -3.34
C GLN A 182 -63.00 1.50 -2.13
N TYR A 183 -62.19 1.02 -1.18
CA TYR A 183 -62.68 0.42 0.05
C TYR A 183 -63.55 1.40 0.86
N LYS A 184 -63.11 2.66 1.02
CA LYS A 184 -63.91 3.69 1.71
C LYS A 184 -65.26 3.93 1.02
N LYS A 185 -65.28 4.01 -0.31
CA LYS A 185 -66.53 4.15 -1.09
C LYS A 185 -67.45 2.96 -0.87
N TYR A 186 -66.93 1.73 -0.97
CA TYR A 186 -67.70 0.51 -0.76
C TYR A 186 -68.32 0.44 0.64
N GLN A 187 -67.56 0.80 1.68
CA GLN A 187 -68.09 0.88 3.05
C GLN A 187 -69.22 1.90 3.18
N ALA A 188 -69.10 3.07 2.55
CA ALA A 188 -70.16 4.08 2.55
C ALA A 188 -71.45 3.59 1.87
N TYR A 189 -71.34 2.91 0.72
CA TYR A 189 -72.50 2.29 0.05
C TYR A 189 -73.14 1.20 0.91
N ARG A 190 -72.34 0.32 1.53
CA ARG A 190 -72.84 -0.71 2.43
C ARG A 190 -73.63 -0.13 3.61
N HIS A 191 -73.14 0.97 4.20
CA HIS A 191 -73.85 1.65 5.28
C HIS A 191 -75.18 2.28 4.83
N LEU A 192 -75.25 2.79 3.61
CA LEU A 192 -76.48 3.34 3.01
C LEU A 192 -77.50 2.24 2.68
N GLU A 193 -77.07 1.08 2.18
CA GLU A 193 -77.94 -0.07 1.95
C GLU A 193 -78.51 -0.62 3.26
N THR A 194 -77.71 -0.76 4.32
CA THR A 194 -78.25 -1.15 5.64
C THR A 194 -79.29 -0.16 6.17
N SER A 195 -79.09 1.14 5.91
CA SER A 195 -80.03 2.19 6.33
C SER A 195 -81.31 2.23 5.48
N SER A 196 -81.23 1.91 4.17
CA SER A 196 -82.41 1.82 3.30
C SER A 196 -83.23 0.55 3.54
N TYR A 197 -82.59 -0.58 3.88
CA TYR A 197 -83.29 -1.78 4.32
C TYR A 197 -84.00 -1.58 5.66
N GLU A 198 -83.44 -0.79 6.58
CA GLU A 198 -84.13 -0.39 7.82
C GLU A 198 -85.32 0.57 7.57
N GLN A 199 -85.28 1.39 6.52
CA GLN A 199 -86.41 2.27 6.14
C GLN A 199 -87.52 1.56 5.36
N CYS A 200 -87.22 0.50 4.59
CA CYS A 200 -88.24 -0.31 3.90
C CYS A 200 -88.86 -1.41 4.80
N ALA A 201 -88.38 -1.59 6.04
CA ALA A 201 -88.85 -2.59 6.99
C ALA A 201 -89.75 -2.02 8.11
N LEU A 202 -90.33 -0.84 7.90
CA LEU A 202 -91.38 -0.28 8.75
C LEU A 202 -92.71 -0.26 7.96
N PRO A 203 -93.82 -0.77 8.55
CA PRO A 203 -95.07 -1.07 7.85
C PRO A 203 -95.83 0.15 7.35
#